data_AF-A0A1R1PGG3-F1
#
_entry.id   AF-A0A1R1PGG3-F1
#
_cell.length_a   1.000
_cell.length_b   1.000
_cell.length_c   1.000
_cell.angle_alpha   90.00
_cell.angle_beta   90.00
_cell.angle_gamma   90.00
#
_symmetry.space_group_name_H-M   'P 1'
#
loop_
_entity.id
_entity.type
_entity.pdbx_description
1 polymer ?
#
loop_
_entity_poly.entity_id
_entity_poly.type
_entity_poly.pdbx_seq_one_letter_code
_entity_poly.pdbx_strand_id
1 'polypeptide(L)' 'MSDKSQDKSTERITLREFESKLPGKYLNPCELESRNSLKCLEKNNFDKKYCREYFEAYNECKKLWINERKKARFG' A
#
# COMPACT_ATOMS: atom_id res chain seq x y z
N MET A 1 15.38 -11.45 -22.30
CA MET A 1 15.86 -10.06 -22.22
C MET A 1 14.84 -9.31 -21.39
N SER A 2 15.25 -8.82 -20.22
CA SER A 2 14.37 -8.28 -19.20
C SER A 2 13.88 -6.89 -19.61
N ASP A 3 12.61 -6.79 -20.01
CA ASP A 3 11.98 -5.49 -20.22
C ASP A 3 11.63 -4.85 -18.88
N LYS A 4 12.41 -3.84 -18.52
CA LYS A 4 12.13 -2.88 -17.44
C LYS A 4 10.92 -2.03 -17.83
N SER A 5 9.73 -2.60 -17.76
CA SER A 5 8.52 -1.79 -17.63
C SER A 5 8.35 -1.50 -16.15
N GLN A 6 8.78 -0.31 -15.72
CA GLN A 6 8.51 0.19 -14.37
C GLN A 6 7.00 0.19 -14.14
N ASP A 7 6.51 -0.83 -13.44
CA ASP A 7 5.13 -0.91 -13.00
C ASP A 7 4.91 0.13 -11.89
N LYS A 8 4.46 1.33 -12.30
CA LYS A 8 4.04 2.43 -11.40
C LYS A 8 3.02 1.96 -10.33
N SER A 9 2.42 0.78 -10.47
CA SER A 9 1.50 0.22 -9.47
C SER A 9 2.17 -0.24 -8.17
N THR A 10 3.51 -0.25 -8.11
CA THR A 10 4.26 -0.64 -6.90
C THR A 10 4.81 0.55 -6.10
N GLU A 11 4.73 1.78 -6.63
CA GLU A 11 5.15 2.97 -5.90
C GLU A 11 3.99 3.52 -5.03
N ARG A 12 4.30 3.86 -3.78
CA ARG A 12 3.33 4.46 -2.86
C ARG A 12 2.96 5.86 -3.34
N ILE A 13 1.66 6.11 -3.52
CA ILE A 13 1.16 7.43 -3.91
C ILE A 13 1.58 8.52 -2.92
N THR A 14 1.84 9.71 -3.43
CA THR A 14 2.17 10.89 -2.63
C THR A 14 0.91 11.52 -2.02
N LEU A 15 1.11 12.35 -0.99
CA LEU A 15 0.02 13.14 -0.42
C LEU A 15 -0.62 14.07 -1.47
N ARG A 16 0.20 14.72 -2.31
CA ARG A 16 -0.27 15.61 -3.36
C ARG A 16 -1.18 14.89 -4.35
N GLU A 17 -0.79 13.71 -4.83
CA GLU A 17 -1.61 12.90 -5.73
C GLU A 17 -2.91 12.44 -5.09
N PHE A 18 -2.87 12.11 -3.79
CA PHE A 18 -4.05 11.72 -3.04
C PHE A 18 -5.03 12.90 -2.87
N GLU A 19 -4.54 14.10 -2.61
CA GLU A 19 -5.36 15.31 -2.45
C GLU A 19 -5.92 15.80 -3.80
N SER A 20 -5.17 15.63 -4.89
CA SER A 20 -5.60 16.02 -6.24
C SER A 20 -6.50 14.99 -6.92
N LYS A 21 -6.94 13.93 -6.23
CA LYS A 21 -7.73 12.86 -6.84
C LYS A 21 -9.14 13.32 -7.18
N LEU A 22 -9.69 12.76 -8.26
CA LEU A 22 -11.09 12.99 -8.62
C LEU A 22 -12.03 12.50 -7.51
N PRO A 23 -13.15 13.22 -7.23
CA PRO A 23 -14.19 12.73 -6.33
C PRO A 23 -14.63 11.31 -6.70
N GLY A 24 -14.76 10.43 -5.70
CA GLY A 24 -15.11 9.03 -5.91
C GLY A 24 -13.93 8.12 -6.32
N LYS A 25 -12.76 8.65 -6.69
CA LYS A 25 -11.58 7.82 -6.96
C LYS A 25 -11.02 7.24 -5.67
N TYR A 26 -11.05 5.91 -5.58
CA TYR A 26 -10.35 5.19 -4.54
C TYR A 26 -8.85 5.13 -4.86
N LEU A 27 -8.03 5.44 -3.87
CA LEU A 27 -6.58 5.32 -3.94
C LEU A 27 -6.10 4.68 -2.65
N ASN A 28 -5.37 3.58 -2.77
CA ASN A 28 -4.74 2.89 -1.66
C ASN A 28 -3.25 3.27 -1.60
N PRO A 29 -2.81 4.05 -0.60
CA PRO A 29 -1.40 4.38 -0.43
C PRO A 29 -0.56 3.19 0.04
N CYS A 30 -1.18 2.07 0.39
CA CYS A 30 -0.52 0.85 0.84
C CYS A 30 -0.79 -0.32 -0.12
N GLU A 31 -0.88 0.00 -1.43
CA GLU A 31 -1.23 -0.97 -2.47
C GLU A 31 -0.18 -2.07 -2.58
N LEU A 32 1.11 -1.73 -2.50
CA LEU A 32 2.20 -2.70 -2.56
C LEU A 32 2.11 -3.73 -1.43
N GLU A 33 1.99 -3.27 -0.19
CA GLU A 33 1.92 -4.11 1.00
C GLU A 33 0.62 -4.91 1.03
N SER A 34 -0.49 -4.31 0.57
CA SER A 34 -1.76 -5.01 0.41
C SER A 34 -1.63 -6.16 -0.58
N ARG A 35 -1.09 -5.91 -1.79
CA ARG A 35 -0.88 -6.94 -2.81
C ARG A 35 0.07 -8.03 -2.33
N ASN A 36 1.14 -7.68 -1.60
CA ASN A 36 2.05 -8.66 -1.02
C ASN A 36 1.37 -9.55 0.02
N SER A 37 0.51 -8.97 0.87
CA SER A 37 -0.24 -9.73 1.87
C SER A 37 -1.26 -10.70 1.24
N LEU A 38 -1.94 -10.26 0.17
CA LEU A 38 -2.87 -11.10 -0.59
C LEU A 38 -2.13 -12.21 -1.33
N LYS A 39 -1.01 -11.89 -1.98
CA LYS A 39 -0.15 -12.87 -2.66
C LYS A 39 0.40 -13.93 -1.71
N CYS A 40 0.71 -13.56 -0.47
CA CYS A 40 1.09 -14.53 0.55
C CYS A 40 -0.07 -15.49 0.86
N LEU A 41 -1.28 -14.97 1.06
CA LEU A 41 -2.45 -15.80 1.32
C LEU A 41 -2.74 -16.77 0.18
N GLU A 42 -2.75 -16.29 -1.07
CA GLU A 42 -2.97 -17.11 -2.26
C GLU A 42 -1.96 -18.28 -2.35
N LYS A 43 -0.70 -18.03 -2.00
CA LYS A 43 0.36 -19.06 -2.01
C LYS A 43 0.29 -20.06 -0.87
N ASN A 44 -0.37 -19.70 0.23
CA ASN A 44 -0.37 -20.49 1.47
C ASN A 44 -1.77 -21.01 1.81
N ASN A 45 -2.62 -21.25 0.80
CA ASN A 45 -4.01 -21.73 0.98
C ASN A 45 -4.80 -20.87 1.98
N PHE A 46 -4.57 -19.56 1.95
CA PHE A 46 -5.17 -18.57 2.85
C PHE A 46 -4.87 -18.79 4.34
N ASP A 47 -3.84 -19.59 4.68
CA ASP A 47 -3.38 -19.75 6.05
C ASP A 47 -2.59 -18.52 6.52
N LYS A 48 -3.28 -17.71 7.33
CA LYS A 48 -2.76 -16.44 7.86
C LYS A 48 -1.49 -16.60 8.68
N LYS A 49 -1.21 -17.77 9.26
CA LYS A 49 -0.05 -17.96 10.14
C LYS A 49 1.28 -17.73 9.41
N TYR A 50 1.32 -17.98 8.10
CA TYR A 50 2.51 -17.78 7.26
C TYR A 50 2.68 -16.34 6.77
N CYS A 51 1.67 -15.49 6.95
CA CYS A 51 1.62 -14.17 6.31
C CYS A 51 1.74 -12.99 7.28
N ARG A 52 2.15 -13.26 8.54
CA ARG A 52 2.19 -12.25 9.61
C ARG A 52 3.00 -11.02 9.23
N GLU A 53 4.23 -11.20 8.74
CA GLU A 53 5.12 -10.10 8.37
C GLU A 53 4.54 -9.21 7.26
N TYR A 54 3.83 -9.80 6.29
CA TYR A 54 3.14 -9.03 5.24
C TYR A 54 1.97 -8.22 5.78
N PHE A 55 1.22 -8.75 6.76
CA PHE A 55 0.17 -8.00 7.44
C PHE A 55 0.74 -6.88 8.31
N GLU A 56 1.85 -7.12 8.98
CA GLU A 56 2.56 -6.11 9.76
C GLU A 56 3.04 -4.97 8.86
N ALA A 57 3.66 -5.28 7.71
CA ALA A 57 4.05 -4.28 6.72
C ALA A 57 2.85 -3.44 6.25
N TYR A 58 1.72 -4.06 5.93
CA TYR A 58 0.50 -3.34 5.54
C TYR A 58 -0.04 -2.45 6.67
N ASN A 59 0.02 -2.92 7.92
CA ASN A 59 -0.42 -2.14 9.07
C ASN A 59 0.49 -0.95 9.36
N GLU A 60 1.82 -1.15 9.28
CA GLU A 60 2.79 -0.07 9.44
C GLU A 60 2.64 0.99 8.34
N CYS A 61 2.45 0.57 7.08
CA CYS A 61 2.16 1.52 6.00
C CYS A 61 0.93 2.40 6.32
N LYS A 62 -0.17 1.80 6.78
CA LYS A 62 -1.37 2.58 7.16
C LYS A 62 -1.10 3.55 8.31
N LYS A 63 -0.34 3.13 9.32
CA LYS A 63 0.04 4.00 10.45
C LYS A 63 0.86 5.19 9.97
N LEU A 64 1.87 4.94 9.14
CA LEU A 64 2.70 5.98 8.54
C LEU A 64 1.86 6.95 7.72
N TRP A 65 0.97 6.44 6.85
CA TRP A 65 0.09 7.27 6.05
C TRP A 65 -0.83 8.18 6.87
N ILE A 66 -1.46 7.64 7.92
CA ILE A 66 -2.30 8.44 8.82
C ILE A 66 -1.46 9.53 9.50
N ASN A 67 -0.24 9.21 9.93
CA ASN A 67 0.64 10.17 10.58
C ASN A 67 1.10 11.28 9.62
N GLU A 68 1.50 10.94 8.39
CA GLU A 68 1.83 11.91 7.34
C GLU A 68 0.65 12.86 7.06
N ARG A 69 -0.57 12.31 6.91
CA ARG A 69 -1.77 13.12 6.70
C ARG A 69 -2.11 14.02 7.89
N LYS A 70 -1.92 13.55 9.11
CA LYS A 70 -2.11 14.38 10.32
C LYS A 70 -1.10 15.52 10.35
N LYS A 71 0.19 15.22 10.09
CA LYS A 71 1.25 16.23 10.02
C LYS A 71 0.97 17.27 8.94
N ALA A 72 0.54 16.88 7.75
CA ALA A 72 0.23 17.84 6.68
C ALA A 72 -0.99 18.73 6.97
N ARG A 73 -1.89 18.31 7.87
CA ARG A 73 -3.08 19.08 8.26
C ARG A 73 -2.87 20.00 9.45
N PHE A 74 -1.96 19.64 10.35
CA PHE A 74 -1.83 20.28 11.67
C PHE A 74 -0.39 20.67 12.04
N GLY A 75 0.58 20.33 11.20
CA GLY A 75 1.98 20.70 11.35
C GLY A 75 2.33 21.94 10.54
#